data_AF-A0A7C6AYU3-F1
#
_entry.id   AF-A0A7C6AYU3-F1
#
_cell.length_a   1.000
_cell.length_b   1.000
_cell.length_c   1.000
_cell.angle_alpha   90.00
_cell.angle_beta   90.00
_cell.angle_gamma   90.00
#
_symmetry.space_group_name_H-M   'P 1'
#
loop_
_entity.id
_entity.type
_entity.pdbx_description
1 polymer ?
#
loop_
_entity_poly.entity_id
_entity_poly.type
_entity_poly.pdbx_seq_one_letter_code
_entity_poly.pdbx_strand_id
1 'polypeptide(L)'
;YGKSPAKLFLCNWYTVFRDVYHEIFREPDDHAGEMETSLALAYWPELVARNPDGTLVADEGQKRPTRFEAVNRGWVAITRPWHLLTTNAGAGNPHAASAEKGRRVMEILIERLATFLVELSQSPLDERFPF
;
A
#
# COMPACT_ATOMS: atom_id res chain seq x y z
N TYR A 1 -30.09 -20.42 -4.86
CA TYR A 1 -29.43 -19.25 -4.24
C TYR A 1 -28.31 -19.76 -3.34
N GLY A 2 -27.10 -19.18 -3.42
CA GLY A 2 -26.06 -19.43 -2.43
C GLY A 2 -24.98 -20.48 -2.73
N LYS A 3 -24.83 -20.98 -3.97
CA LYS A 3 -23.60 -21.68 -4.40
C LYS A 3 -23.26 -21.24 -5.82
N SER A 4 -22.12 -20.57 -5.97
CA SER A 4 -21.51 -20.24 -7.27
C SER A 4 -20.33 -21.19 -7.49
N PRO A 5 -20.11 -21.69 -8.72
CA PRO A 5 -18.87 -22.39 -9.05
C PRO A 5 -17.65 -21.45 -9.00
N ALA A 6 -17.87 -20.13 -9.05
CA ALA A 6 -16.80 -19.15 -8.97
C ALA A 6 -16.12 -19.15 -7.58
N LYS A 7 -14.80 -19.12 -7.59
CA LYS A 7 -13.96 -18.90 -6.40
C LYS A 7 -13.36 -17.49 -6.52
N LEU A 8 -13.44 -16.72 -5.45
CA LEU A 8 -12.93 -15.34 -5.41
C LEU A 8 -11.81 -15.24 -4.37
N PHE A 9 -10.65 -14.77 -4.81
CA PHE A 9 -9.53 -14.41 -3.96
C PHE A 9 -9.36 -12.89 -4.03
N LEU A 10 -9.25 -12.24 -2.88
CA LEU A 10 -9.05 -10.80 -2.78
C LEU A 10 -7.65 -10.54 -2.25
N CYS A 11 -6.87 -9.76 -3.00
CA CYS A 11 -5.51 -9.39 -2.62
C CYS A 11 -5.39 -7.88 -2.47
N ASN A 12 -5.08 -7.43 -1.26
CA ASN A 12 -4.58 -6.08 -1.03
C ASN A 12 -3.07 -6.09 -1.27
N TRP A 13 -2.64 -5.73 -2.48
CA TRP A 13 -1.24 -5.85 -2.91
C TRP A 13 -0.26 -5.17 -1.94
N TYR A 14 -0.63 -4.03 -1.35
CA TYR A 14 0.19 -3.28 -0.39
C TYR A 14 0.42 -4.02 0.94
N THR A 15 -0.24 -5.16 1.16
CA THR A 15 -0.03 -6.01 2.34
C THR A 15 0.99 -7.14 2.10
N VAL A 16 1.32 -7.42 0.84
CA VAL A 16 2.14 -8.58 0.42
C VAL A 16 3.56 -8.53 0.97
N PHE A 17 4.10 -7.36 1.28
CA PHE A 17 5.47 -7.14 1.76
C PHE A 17 5.52 -6.59 3.20
N ARG A 18 4.45 -6.75 3.99
CA ARG A 18 4.37 -6.21 5.36
C ARG A 18 5.48 -6.68 6.29
N ASP A 19 5.91 -7.93 6.12
CA ASP A 19 7.00 -8.57 6.87
C ASP A 19 8.36 -7.91 6.66
N VAL A 20 8.59 -7.32 5.49
CA VAL A 20 9.86 -6.65 5.12
C VAL A 20 9.69 -5.14 4.92
N TYR A 21 8.55 -4.57 5.30
CA TYR A 21 8.22 -3.17 5.03
C TYR A 21 9.29 -2.20 5.56
N HIS A 22 9.71 -2.40 6.80
CA HIS A 22 10.69 -1.54 7.47
C HIS A 22 12.14 -1.77 7.03
N GLU A 23 12.39 -2.76 6.18
CA GLU A 23 13.69 -2.92 5.50
C GLU A 23 13.80 -1.98 4.28
N ILE A 24 12.67 -1.51 3.77
CA ILE A 24 12.58 -0.71 2.53
C ILE A 24 12.20 0.74 2.84
N PHE A 25 11.23 0.94 3.75
CA PHE A 25 10.64 2.25 4.06
C PHE A 25 10.91 2.67 5.50
N ARG A 26 11.09 3.98 5.72
CA ARG A 26 11.50 4.54 7.01
C ARG A 26 10.36 4.57 8.01
N GLU A 27 9.18 4.98 7.57
CA GLU A 27 8.03 5.25 8.44
C GLU A 27 6.80 4.47 7.96
N PRO A 28 5.91 4.03 8.88
CA PRO A 28 4.62 3.47 8.50
C PRO A 28 3.81 4.48 7.67
N ASP A 29 3.25 4.00 6.57
CA ASP A 29 2.44 4.78 5.64
C ASP A 29 1.01 4.24 5.54
N ASP A 30 0.12 5.06 5.01
CA ASP A 30 -1.30 4.79 4.81
C ASP A 30 -1.76 5.22 3.41
N HIS A 31 -1.41 6.45 3.01
CA HIS A 31 -1.72 6.98 1.68
C HIS A 31 -0.77 8.11 1.29
N ALA A 32 -0.28 8.05 0.05
CA ALA A 32 0.60 9.02 -0.58
C ALA A 32 1.90 9.33 0.19
N GLY A 33 2.34 8.44 1.08
CA GLY A 33 3.64 8.57 1.73
C GLY A 33 4.75 7.85 0.96
N GLU A 34 5.74 7.37 1.69
CA GLU A 34 7.00 6.88 1.13
C GLU A 34 6.82 5.74 0.11
N MET A 35 5.87 4.82 0.38
CA MET A 35 5.70 3.60 -0.43
C MET A 35 5.07 3.90 -1.78
N GLU A 36 3.92 4.59 -1.80
CA GLU A 36 3.24 4.93 -3.05
C GLU A 36 4.06 5.92 -3.88
N THR A 37 4.73 6.88 -3.22
CA THR A 37 5.60 7.85 -3.88
C THR A 37 6.83 7.16 -4.49
N SER A 38 7.44 6.20 -3.80
CA SER A 38 8.59 5.45 -4.34
C SER A 38 8.21 4.66 -5.60
N LEU A 39 7.04 4.02 -5.61
CA LEU A 39 6.50 3.35 -6.80
C LEU A 39 6.25 4.33 -7.95
N ALA A 40 5.61 5.46 -7.67
CA ALA A 40 5.36 6.49 -8.69
C ALA A 40 6.67 7.04 -9.26
N LEU A 41 7.67 7.31 -8.43
CA LEU A 41 9.00 7.76 -8.86
C LEU A 41 9.74 6.72 -9.72
N ALA A 42 9.50 5.43 -9.50
CA ALA A 42 10.14 4.35 -10.25
C ALA A 42 9.58 4.18 -11.67
N TYR A 43 8.26 4.35 -11.84
CA TYR A 43 7.56 3.97 -13.06
C TYR A 43 6.90 5.13 -13.82
N TRP A 44 6.56 6.21 -13.12
CA TRP A 44 5.92 7.41 -13.68
C TRP A 44 6.48 8.70 -13.05
N PRO A 45 7.81 8.91 -13.07
CA PRO A 45 8.44 10.05 -12.40
C PRO A 45 7.91 11.41 -12.89
N GLU A 46 7.45 11.49 -14.14
CA GLU A 46 6.85 12.67 -14.76
C GLU A 46 5.46 13.03 -14.21
N LEU A 47 4.78 12.09 -13.55
CA LEU A 47 3.49 12.30 -12.90
C LEU A 47 3.61 12.71 -11.43
N VAL A 48 4.83 12.71 -10.88
CA VAL A 48 5.09 13.14 -9.50
C VAL A 48 5.36 14.64 -9.49
N ALA A 49 4.47 15.40 -8.85
CA ALA A 49 4.60 16.86 -8.74
C ALA A 49 5.85 17.25 -7.93
N ARG A 50 6.66 18.15 -8.51
CA ARG A 50 7.89 18.66 -7.91
C ARG A 50 7.93 20.18 -7.91
N ASN A 51 8.55 20.74 -6.88
CA ASN A 51 8.93 22.14 -6.83
C ASN A 51 10.07 22.41 -7.84
N PRO A 52 10.34 23.69 -8.18
CA PRO A 52 11.44 24.05 -9.09
C PRO A 52 12.83 23.58 -8.63
N ASP A 53 13.03 23.37 -7.33
CA ASP A 53 14.28 22.84 -6.75
C ASP A 53 14.38 21.30 -6.80
N GLY A 54 13.37 20.63 -7.38
CA GLY A 54 13.31 19.18 -7.55
C GLY A 54 12.72 18.41 -6.36
N THR A 55 12.39 19.08 -5.26
CA THR A 55 11.72 18.49 -4.09
C THR A 55 10.26 18.16 -4.37
N LEU A 56 9.65 17.29 -3.58
CA LEU A 56 8.22 16.95 -3.72
C LEU A 56 7.34 18.13 -3.27
N VAL A 57 6.23 18.36 -3.98
CA VAL A 57 5.22 19.38 -3.59
C VAL A 57 4.41 18.96 -2.36
N ALA A 58 4.44 17.66 -2.00
CA ALA A 58 3.73 17.12 -0.85
C ALA A 58 4.20 17.74 0.48
N ASP A 59 3.32 17.74 1.48
CA ASP A 59 3.70 18.03 2.87
C ASP A 59 4.16 16.74 3.57
N GLU A 60 4.40 16.82 4.88
CA GLU A 60 4.86 15.68 5.68
C GLU A 60 3.80 14.58 5.90
N GLY A 61 2.57 14.74 5.38
CA GLY A 61 1.50 13.74 5.49
C GLY A 61 1.03 13.48 6.92
N GLN A 62 1.19 14.46 7.81
CA GLN A 62 0.80 14.33 9.22
C GLN A 62 -0.70 14.08 9.37
N LYS A 63 -1.05 13.13 10.24
CA LYS A 63 -2.44 12.77 10.56
C LYS A 63 -2.86 13.37 11.90
N ARG A 64 -4.04 13.98 11.95
CA ARG A 64 -4.68 14.35 13.22
C ARG A 64 -5.22 13.10 13.94
N PRO A 65 -4.88 12.87 15.21
CA PRO A 65 -5.45 11.75 15.96
C PRO A 65 -6.95 11.97 16.20
N THR A 66 -7.70 10.87 16.27
CA THR A 66 -9.07 10.90 16.75
C THR A 66 -9.11 11.04 18.27
N ARG A 67 -10.29 11.34 18.82
CA ARG A 67 -10.52 11.35 20.28
C ARG A 67 -10.51 9.95 20.91
N PHE A 68 -10.48 8.88 20.12
CA PHE A 68 -10.66 7.50 20.59
C PHE A 68 -9.41 6.68 20.37
N GLU A 69 -8.84 6.13 21.45
CA GLU A 69 -7.65 5.27 21.38
C GLU A 69 -7.87 4.06 20.46
N ALA A 70 -9.05 3.43 20.55
CA ALA A 70 -9.39 2.26 19.74
C ALA A 70 -9.30 2.50 18.22
N VAL A 71 -9.65 3.71 17.77
CA VAL A 71 -9.53 4.12 16.36
C VAL A 71 -8.07 4.42 16.02
N ASN A 72 -7.37 5.15 16.89
CA ASN A 72 -5.96 5.48 16.69
C ASN A 72 -5.05 4.23 16.67
N ARG A 73 -5.44 3.16 17.37
CA ARG A 73 -4.74 1.86 17.38
C ARG A 73 -5.23 0.87 16.31
N GLY A 74 -6.24 1.24 15.52
CA GLY A 74 -6.64 0.52 14.32
C GLY A 74 -7.52 -0.72 14.51
N TRP A 75 -7.99 -1.03 15.72
CA TRP A 75 -8.91 -2.16 15.95
C TRP A 75 -10.40 -1.76 15.94
N VAL A 76 -10.70 -0.46 15.85
CA VAL A 76 -12.01 0.07 15.43
C VAL A 76 -11.80 0.94 14.19
N ALA A 77 -12.56 0.68 13.13
CA ALA A 77 -12.49 1.45 11.89
C ALA A 77 -13.66 2.45 11.79
N ILE A 78 -13.38 3.62 11.23
CA ILE A 78 -14.37 4.63 10.84
C ILE A 78 -14.08 5.11 9.42
N THR A 79 -15.09 5.63 8.72
CA THR A 79 -14.86 6.44 7.53
C THR A 79 -14.12 7.72 7.94
N ARG A 80 -12.99 7.99 7.30
CA ARG A 80 -12.11 9.10 7.66
C ARG A 80 -12.55 10.39 6.96
N PRO A 81 -12.96 11.44 7.69
CA PRO A 81 -13.18 12.75 7.10
C PRO A 81 -11.82 13.40 6.77
N TRP A 82 -11.40 13.31 5.51
CA TRP A 82 -10.07 13.78 5.07
C TRP A 82 -9.75 15.23 5.43
N HIS A 83 -10.74 16.13 5.30
CA HIS A 83 -10.61 17.54 5.70
C HIS A 83 -10.34 17.77 7.20
N LEU A 84 -10.58 16.78 8.06
CA LEU A 84 -10.22 16.82 9.48
C LEU A 84 -8.95 16.03 9.78
N LEU A 85 -8.62 15.04 8.95
CA LEU A 85 -7.50 14.13 9.15
C LEU A 85 -6.17 14.73 8.68
N THR A 86 -6.15 15.36 7.50
CA THR A 86 -4.92 15.79 6.82
C THR A 86 -5.07 17.19 6.23
N THR A 87 -3.94 17.80 5.86
CA THR A 87 -3.85 19.14 5.29
C THR A 87 -3.72 19.14 3.77
N ASN A 88 -3.13 18.07 3.20
CA ASN A 88 -2.84 17.98 1.78
C ASN A 88 -3.23 16.61 1.18
N ALA A 89 -4.27 15.96 1.74
CA ALA A 89 -4.76 14.64 1.33
C ALA A 89 -3.77 13.46 1.40
N GLY A 90 -2.50 13.70 1.76
CA GLY A 90 -1.53 12.65 2.12
C GLY A 90 -1.61 12.26 3.59
N ALA A 91 -1.31 10.98 3.90
CA ALA A 91 -1.46 10.35 5.21
C ALA A 91 -0.22 9.52 5.62
N GLY A 92 0.96 9.97 5.22
CA GLY A 92 2.28 9.47 5.58
C GLY A 92 3.35 10.31 4.90
N ASN A 93 4.57 10.32 5.43
CA ASN A 93 5.62 11.20 4.94
C ASN A 93 6.27 10.64 3.66
N PRO A 94 6.22 11.34 2.50
CA PRO A 94 6.77 10.85 1.25
C PRO A 94 8.23 11.25 1.01
N HIS A 95 8.82 12.11 1.83
CA HIS A 95 10.09 12.77 1.50
C HIS A 95 11.31 11.84 1.49
N ALA A 96 11.21 10.65 2.10
CA ALA A 96 12.25 9.61 2.04
C ALA A 96 12.12 8.69 0.81
N ALA A 97 11.14 8.93 -0.06
CA ALA A 97 10.85 8.09 -1.22
C ALA A 97 11.97 8.12 -2.26
N SER A 98 12.17 6.99 -2.94
CA SER A 98 13.11 6.91 -4.06
C SER A 98 12.66 5.91 -5.10
N ALA A 99 13.07 6.11 -6.36
CA ALA A 99 12.80 5.17 -7.43
C ALA A 99 13.42 3.79 -7.17
N GLU A 100 14.56 3.73 -6.45
CA GLU A 100 15.20 2.48 -6.05
C GLU A 100 14.32 1.67 -5.09
N LYS A 101 13.76 2.31 -4.06
CA LYS A 101 12.80 1.67 -3.13
C LYS A 101 11.57 1.16 -3.88
N GLY A 102 11.09 1.94 -4.86
CA GLY A 102 9.96 1.56 -5.71
C GLY A 102 10.23 0.29 -6.54
N ARG A 103 11.42 0.19 -7.14
CA ARG A 103 11.83 -1.03 -7.87
C ARG A 103 11.98 -2.21 -6.92
N ARG A 104 12.60 -2.00 -5.75
CA ARG A 104 12.81 -3.04 -4.74
C ARG A 104 11.50 -3.66 -4.26
N VAL A 105 10.51 -2.83 -3.92
CA VAL A 105 9.19 -3.35 -3.50
C VAL A 105 8.45 -4.03 -4.65
N MET A 106 8.61 -3.55 -5.88
CA MET A 106 8.00 -4.17 -7.06
C MET A 106 8.55 -5.57 -7.32
N GLU A 107 9.86 -5.79 -7.15
CA GLU A 107 10.46 -7.13 -7.27
C GLU A 107 9.78 -8.14 -6.32
N ILE A 108 9.60 -7.75 -5.05
CA ILE A 108 8.95 -8.59 -4.03
C ILE A 108 7.48 -8.84 -4.37
N LEU A 109 6.77 -7.81 -4.84
CA LEU A 109 5.38 -7.93 -5.28
C LEU A 109 5.24 -8.91 -6.43
N ILE A 110 6.09 -8.78 -7.46
CA ILE A 110 6.11 -9.67 -8.62
C ILE A 110 6.38 -11.10 -8.17
N GLU A 111 7.44 -11.32 -7.39
CA GLU A 111 7.82 -12.66 -6.91
C GLU A 111 6.67 -13.35 -6.18
N ARG A 112 6.07 -12.68 -5.19
CA ARG A 112 5.04 -13.28 -4.33
C ARG A 112 3.71 -13.45 -5.04
N LEU A 113 3.27 -12.45 -5.81
CA LEU A 113 2.00 -12.53 -6.53
C LEU A 113 2.07 -13.50 -7.71
N ALA A 114 3.17 -13.52 -8.45
CA ALA A 114 3.34 -14.48 -9.55
C ALA A 114 3.36 -15.92 -9.01
N THR A 115 4.08 -16.17 -7.91
CA THR A 115 4.09 -17.47 -7.23
C THR A 115 2.67 -17.92 -6.88
N PHE A 116 1.91 -17.07 -6.18
CA PHE A 116 0.52 -17.38 -5.84
C PHE A 116 -0.36 -17.65 -7.07
N LEU A 117 -0.24 -16.85 -8.13
CA LEU A 117 -1.03 -17.03 -9.35
C LEU A 117 -0.70 -18.36 -10.05
N VAL A 118 0.58 -18.77 -10.06
CA VAL A 118 1.01 -20.06 -10.58
C VAL A 118 0.44 -21.20 -9.73
N GLU A 119 0.61 -21.14 -8.41
CA GLU A 119 0.04 -22.12 -7.47
C GLU A 119 -1.47 -22.27 -7.65
N LEU A 120 -2.18 -21.15 -7.71
CA LEU A 120 -3.63 -21.12 -7.92
C LEU A 120 -4.02 -21.75 -9.26
N SER A 121 -3.29 -21.44 -10.34
CA SER A 121 -3.57 -21.99 -11.67
C SER A 121 -3.32 -23.50 -11.78
N GLN A 122 -2.39 -24.02 -10.99
CA GLN A 122 -2.01 -25.43 -10.98
C GLN A 122 -2.78 -26.24 -9.93
N SER A 123 -3.51 -25.57 -9.03
CA SER A 123 -4.29 -26.21 -7.97
C SER A 123 -5.58 -26.85 -8.54
N PRO A 124 -5.79 -28.16 -8.35
CA PRO A 124 -7.03 -28.82 -8.76
C PRO A 124 -8.26 -28.23 -8.04
N LEU A 125 -9.34 -27.99 -8.79
CA LEU A 125 -10.64 -27.60 -8.23
C LEU A 125 -11.41 -28.83 -7.75
N ASP A 126 -10.91 -29.49 -6.71
CA ASP A 126 -11.55 -30.65 -6.09
C ASP A 126 -12.45 -30.27 -4.90
N GLU A 127 -12.94 -31.28 -4.17
CA GLU A 127 -13.83 -31.08 -3.01
C GLU A 127 -13.15 -30.39 -1.81
N ARG A 128 -11.82 -30.39 -1.74
CA ARG A 128 -11.04 -29.83 -0.64
C ARG A 128 -10.49 -28.44 -0.95
N PHE A 129 -10.36 -28.08 -2.22
CA PHE A 129 -9.90 -26.75 -2.64
C PHE A 129 -10.57 -25.60 -1.83
N PRO A 130 -9.80 -24.65 -1.26
CA PRO A 130 -8.35 -24.46 -1.37
C PRO A 130 -7.51 -25.02 -0.20
N PHE A 131 -7.95 -26.09 0.48
CA PHE A 131 -7.28 -26.74 1.62
C PHE A 131 -6.61 -28.07 1.24
#